data_AF-A0A1P8SFE1-F1
#
_entry.id   AF-A0A1P8SFE1-F1
#
_cell.length_a   1.000
_cell.length_b   1.000
_cell.length_c   1.000
_cell.angle_alpha   90.00
_cell.angle_beta   90.00
_cell.angle_gamma   90.00
#
_symmetry.space_group_name_H-M   'P 1'
#
loop_
_entity.id
_entity.type
_entity.pdbx_description
1 polymer ?
#
loop_
_entity_poly.entity_id
_entity_poly.type
_entity_poly.pdbx_seq_one_letter_code
_entity_poly.pdbx_strand_id
1 'polypeptide(L)'
;MNSTNFALPAPQARIANSIAAGQHLLGWNVPPSELVHIPEHWLVYPEPEASVHYLLGIVYFGFFIASVVGNGLVIWIFSAAKSLRTPSNIFVVNLAICDFFMMLKAPLFIYNSFNRGFAAGHIGCQIFAFVGSLTGIAAGMTNACIAYDRYSTIACPFDGKVTRTKAIVMLLC
;
A
#
# COMPACT_ATOMS: atom_id res chain seq x y z
N MET A 1 32.54 36.06 -19.86
CA MET A 1 31.53 35.39 -20.71
C MET A 1 31.99 33.96 -20.97
N ASN A 2 31.42 32.99 -20.27
CA ASN A 2 30.99 31.69 -20.80
C ASN A 2 30.58 30.79 -19.64
N SER A 3 29.34 31.01 -19.22
CA SER A 3 28.61 30.10 -18.35
C SER A 3 28.38 28.80 -19.12
N THR A 4 28.94 27.73 -18.58
CA THR A 4 28.63 26.32 -18.80
C THR A 4 27.24 26.06 -19.39
N ASN A 5 27.21 25.67 -20.67
CA ASN A 5 26.07 24.99 -21.31
C ASN A 5 25.93 23.57 -20.76
N PHE A 6 25.51 23.42 -19.50
CA PHE A 6 24.92 22.16 -19.07
C PHE A 6 23.54 22.07 -19.73
N ALA A 7 23.42 21.29 -20.80
CA ALA A 7 22.14 20.95 -21.38
C ALA A 7 21.34 20.19 -20.32
N LEU A 8 20.36 20.85 -19.69
CA LEU A 8 19.46 20.21 -18.76
C LEU A 8 18.67 19.12 -19.50
N PRO A 9 18.56 17.90 -18.95
CA PRO A 9 17.58 16.91 -19.39
C PRO A 9 16.21 17.53 -19.69
N ALA A 10 15.58 17.10 -20.80
CA ALA A 10 14.27 17.58 -21.24
C ALA A 10 13.19 17.69 -20.13
N PRO A 11 13.03 16.73 -19.20
CA PRO A 11 12.07 16.86 -18.10
C PRO A 11 12.41 17.98 -17.12
N GLN A 12 13.69 18.19 -16.83
CA GLN A 12 14.15 19.25 -15.91
C GLN A 12 13.96 20.63 -16.54
N ALA A 13 14.25 20.76 -17.83
CA ALA A 13 14.00 22.00 -18.57
C ALA A 13 12.50 22.35 -18.60
N ARG A 14 11.62 21.36 -18.77
CA ARG A 14 10.16 21.56 -18.75
C ARG A 14 9.66 22.07 -17.40
N ILE A 15 10.10 21.45 -16.30
CA ILE A 15 9.74 21.86 -14.94
C ILE A 15 10.29 23.26 -14.63
N ALA A 16 11.55 23.54 -15.01
CA ALA A 16 12.14 24.87 -14.82
C ALA A 16 11.37 25.97 -15.56
N ASN A 17 10.96 25.70 -16.80
CA ASN A 17 10.14 26.62 -17.59
C ASN A 17 8.74 26.83 -16.99
N SER A 18 8.11 25.78 -16.45
CA SER A 18 6.79 25.92 -15.81
C SER A 18 6.86 26.76 -14.55
N ILE A 19 7.91 26.57 -13.73
CA ILE A 19 8.14 27.38 -12.53
C ILE A 19 8.36 28.84 -12.90
N ALA A 20 9.14 29.12 -13.95
CA ALA A 20 9.32 30.48 -14.47
C ALA A 20 8.01 31.12 -14.97
N ALA A 21 7.07 30.31 -15.46
CA ALA A 21 5.72 30.73 -15.83
C ALA A 21 4.73 30.81 -14.65
N GLY A 22 5.20 30.59 -13.41
CA GLY A 22 4.37 30.59 -12.20
C GLY A 22 3.47 29.35 -12.03
N GLN A 23 3.72 28.28 -12.78
CA GLN A 23 2.97 27.03 -12.71
C GLN A 23 3.83 25.89 -12.14
N HIS A 24 3.35 25.30 -11.06
CA HIS A 24 3.97 24.10 -10.49
C HIS A 24 3.41 22.84 -11.15
N LEU A 25 4.29 22.07 -11.79
CA LEU A 25 3.97 20.76 -12.37
C LEU A 25 4.32 19.64 -11.39
N LEU A 26 3.70 18.48 -11.56
CA LEU A 26 4.07 17.26 -10.84
C LEU A 26 5.58 17.00 -10.97
N GLY A 27 6.25 16.80 -9.84
CA GLY A 27 7.71 16.61 -9.79
C GLY A 27 8.52 17.90 -9.53
N TRP A 28 7.90 19.07 -9.37
CA TRP A 28 8.60 20.34 -9.13
C TRP A 28 9.51 20.33 -7.88
N ASN A 29 9.16 19.56 -6.84
CA ASN A 29 9.94 19.46 -5.61
C ASN A 29 10.89 18.24 -5.55
N VAL A 30 11.03 17.51 -6.67
CA VAL A 30 11.77 16.25 -6.71
C VAL A 30 13.22 16.49 -7.15
N PRO A 31 14.22 15.90 -6.46
CA PRO A 31 15.62 16.03 -6.87
C PRO A 31 15.87 15.50 -8.29
N PRO A 32 16.80 16.11 -9.05
CA PRO A 32 17.18 15.67 -10.41
C PRO A 32 17.56 14.18 -10.53
N SER A 33 18.16 13.61 -9.48
CA SER A 33 18.55 12.20 -9.42
C SER A 33 17.35 11.24 -9.36
N GLU A 34 16.25 11.68 -8.77
CA GLU A 34 15.02 10.87 -8.60
C GLU A 34 14.04 11.07 -9.76
N LEU A 35 14.09 12.23 -10.43
CA LEU A 35 13.25 12.54 -11.59
C LEU A 35 13.41 11.51 -12.72
N VAL A 36 14.57 10.87 -12.86
CA VAL A 36 14.82 9.84 -13.87
C VAL A 36 13.94 8.59 -13.68
N HIS A 37 13.45 8.36 -12.46
CA HIS A 37 12.59 7.23 -12.12
C HIS A 37 11.10 7.52 -12.36
N ILE A 38 10.74 8.77 -12.64
CA ILE A 38 9.35 9.20 -12.86
C ILE A 38 9.13 9.31 -14.36
N PRO A 39 8.15 8.59 -14.94
CA PRO A 39 7.82 8.72 -16.36
C PRO A 39 7.50 10.16 -16.77
N GLU A 40 8.06 10.60 -17.90
CA GLU A 40 7.89 11.99 -18.40
C GLU A 40 6.43 12.39 -18.59
N HIS A 41 5.56 11.43 -18.90
CA HIS A 41 4.13 11.71 -19.08
C HIS A 41 3.45 12.28 -17.83
N TRP A 42 3.94 12.00 -16.62
CA TRP A 42 3.36 12.56 -15.39
C TRP A 42 3.83 14.00 -15.15
N LEU A 43 5.00 14.37 -15.67
CA LEU A 43 5.62 15.68 -15.45
C LEU A 43 4.98 16.83 -16.25
N VAL A 44 3.93 16.54 -17.02
CA VAL A 44 3.18 17.54 -17.80
C VAL A 44 1.93 18.05 -17.09
N TYR A 45 1.51 17.36 -16.03
CA TYR A 45 0.29 17.69 -15.30
C TYR A 45 0.59 18.68 -14.16
N PRO A 46 -0.34 19.61 -13.86
CA PRO A 46 -0.19 20.53 -12.74
C PRO A 46 -0.18 19.78 -11.40
N GLU A 47 0.49 20.34 -10.39
CA GLU A 47 0.40 19.80 -9.04
C GLU A 47 -1.05 19.91 -8.50
N PRO A 48 -1.56 18.87 -7.83
CA PRO A 48 -2.85 18.97 -7.15
C PRO A 48 -2.83 20.05 -6.05
N GLU A 49 -4.02 20.56 -5.71
CA GLU A 49 -4.14 21.49 -4.59
C GLU A 49 -3.63 20.87 -3.30
N ALA A 50 -2.88 21.64 -2.52
CA ALA A 50 -2.31 21.22 -1.25
C ALA A 50 -3.34 20.62 -0.27
N SER A 51 -4.57 21.13 -0.27
CA SER A 51 -5.67 20.67 0.58
C SER A 51 -5.98 19.18 0.34
N VAL A 52 -5.93 18.73 -0.92
CA VAL A 52 -6.19 17.34 -1.31
C VAL A 52 -5.09 16.43 -0.75
N HIS A 53 -3.83 16.86 -0.82
CA HIS A 53 -2.71 16.11 -0.25
C HIS A 53 -2.87 15.92 1.28
N TYR A 54 -3.20 16.98 2.00
CA TYR A 54 -3.40 16.89 3.45
C TYR A 54 -4.65 16.09 3.83
N LEU A 55 -5.76 16.26 3.10
CA LEU A 55 -6.97 15.48 3.29
C LEU A 55 -6.69 13.98 3.16
N LEU A 56 -5.97 13.60 2.10
CA LEU A 56 -5.58 12.21 1.85
C LEU A 56 -4.69 11.67 2.97
N GLY A 57 -3.71 12.47 3.44
CA GLY A 57 -2.87 12.12 4.58
C GLY A 57 -3.67 11.87 5.86
N ILE A 58 -4.65 12.73 6.17
CA ILE A 58 -5.51 12.61 7.36
C ILE A 58 -6.42 11.37 7.26
N VAL A 59 -7.03 11.13 6.10
CA VAL A 59 -7.88 9.95 5.88
C VAL A 59 -7.09 8.66 6.06
N TYR A 60 -5.90 8.57 5.45
CA TYR A 60 -5.03 7.40 5.59
C TYR A 60 -4.48 7.23 7.00
N PHE A 61 -4.28 8.32 7.75
CA PHE A 61 -3.95 8.23 9.17
C PHE A 61 -5.10 7.62 9.97
N GLY A 62 -6.36 8.00 9.69
CA GLY A 62 -7.53 7.37 10.27
C GLY A 62 -7.61 5.86 9.97
N PHE A 63 -7.41 5.48 8.70
CA PHE A 63 -7.37 4.06 8.31
C PHE A 63 -6.23 3.29 8.97
N PHE A 64 -5.06 3.92 9.12
CA PHE A 64 -3.93 3.31 9.81
C PHE A 64 -4.28 2.96 11.26
N ILE A 65 -4.83 3.91 12.02
CA ILE A 65 -5.22 3.69 13.41
C ILE A 65 -6.31 2.62 13.51
N ALA A 66 -7.36 2.74 12.69
CA ALA A 66 -8.46 1.79 12.69
C ALA A 66 -8.01 0.36 12.37
N SER A 67 -7.12 0.19 11.38
CA SER A 67 -6.61 -1.13 11.01
C SER A 67 -5.65 -1.69 12.04
N VAL A 68 -4.69 -0.91 12.55
CA VAL A 68 -3.73 -1.38 13.55
C VAL A 68 -4.44 -1.82 14.82
N VAL A 69 -5.41 -1.04 15.30
CA VAL A 69 -6.19 -1.38 16.50
C VAL A 69 -7.13 -2.54 16.21
N GLY A 70 -7.92 -2.47 15.14
CA GLY A 70 -8.91 -3.50 14.80
C GLY A 70 -8.28 -4.87 14.54
N ASN A 71 -7.32 -4.94 13.61
CA ASN A 71 -6.64 -6.18 13.28
C ASN A 71 -5.72 -6.66 14.42
N GLY A 72 -5.11 -5.74 15.18
CA GLY A 72 -4.36 -6.08 16.38
C GLY A 72 -5.22 -6.78 17.45
N LEU A 73 -6.44 -6.29 17.68
CA LEU A 73 -7.40 -6.92 18.59
C LEU A 73 -7.84 -8.30 18.10
N VAL A 74 -8.09 -8.46 16.80
CA VAL A 74 -8.41 -9.76 16.20
C VAL A 74 -7.28 -10.75 16.46
N ILE A 75 -6.04 -10.40 16.12
CA ILE A 75 -4.86 -11.25 16.34
C ILE A 75 -4.73 -11.61 17.83
N TRP A 76 -4.93 -10.65 18.73
CA TRP A 76 -4.86 -10.87 20.17
C TRP A 76 -5.91 -11.87 20.66
N ILE A 77 -7.19 -11.67 20.32
CA ILE A 77 -8.31 -12.49 20.77
C ILE A 77 -8.13 -13.95 20.33
N PHE A 78 -7.79 -14.16 19.06
CA PHE A 78 -7.61 -15.50 18.50
C PHE A 78 -6.34 -16.19 19.02
N SER A 79 -5.31 -15.43 19.42
CA SER A 79 -4.10 -15.99 20.02
C SER A 79 -4.30 -16.42 21.47
N ALA A 80 -5.03 -15.60 22.25
CA ALA A 80 -5.29 -15.80 23.67
C ALA A 80 -6.33 -16.92 23.94
N ALA A 81 -7.37 -17.03 23.13
CA ALA A 81 -8.45 -18.00 23.34
C ALA A 81 -8.15 -19.37 22.70
N LYS A 82 -7.77 -20.37 23.50
CA LYS A 82 -7.57 -21.76 23.03
C LYS A 82 -8.80 -22.38 22.37
N SER A 83 -10.01 -22.01 22.81
CA SER A 83 -11.28 -22.49 22.25
C SER A 83 -11.53 -22.04 20.80
N LEU A 84 -10.85 -20.98 20.34
CA LEU A 84 -11.01 -20.42 19.00
C LEU A 84 -9.99 -20.98 17.99
N ARG A 85 -9.17 -21.97 18.34
CA ARG A 85 -8.16 -22.53 17.43
C ARG A 85 -8.74 -23.55 16.45
N THR A 86 -9.69 -23.12 15.64
CA THR A 86 -10.30 -23.93 14.57
C THR A 86 -9.66 -23.62 13.22
N PRO A 87 -9.72 -24.53 12.23
CA PRO A 87 -9.17 -24.29 10.90
C PRO A 87 -9.73 -23.04 10.22
N SER A 88 -11.04 -22.77 10.33
CA SER A 88 -11.67 -21.57 9.79
C SER A 88 -11.12 -20.28 10.41
N ASN A 89 -10.74 -20.31 11.69
CA ASN A 89 -10.19 -19.15 12.37
C ASN A 89 -8.71 -18.88 12.00
N ILE A 90 -8.00 -19.84 11.42
CA ILE A 90 -6.65 -19.63 10.89
C ILE A 90 -6.70 -18.68 9.68
N PHE A 91 -7.72 -18.80 8.82
CA PHE A 91 -7.90 -17.87 7.71
C PHE A 91 -8.17 -16.44 8.21
N VAL A 92 -9.00 -16.29 9.25
CA VAL A 92 -9.29 -14.98 9.85
C VAL A 92 -8.02 -14.35 10.44
N VAL A 93 -7.19 -15.13 11.14
CA VAL A 93 -5.92 -14.65 11.68
C VAL A 93 -4.95 -14.27 10.55
N ASN A 94 -4.85 -15.07 9.49
CA ASN A 94 -4.01 -14.75 8.34
C ASN A 94 -4.44 -13.44 7.67
N LEU A 95 -5.75 -13.24 7.48
CA LEU A 95 -6.31 -12.01 6.94
C LEU A 95 -5.95 -10.80 7.82
N ALA A 96 -6.14 -10.91 9.14
CA ALA A 96 -5.81 -9.84 10.07
C ALA A 96 -4.30 -9.51 10.07
N ILE A 97 -3.44 -10.51 9.91
CA ILE A 97 -1.99 -10.30 9.74
C ILE A 97 -1.72 -9.55 8.43
N CYS A 98 -2.31 -9.97 7.31
CA CYS A 98 -2.15 -9.29 6.02
C CYS A 98 -2.59 -7.83 6.09
N ASP A 99 -3.74 -7.53 6.69
CA ASP A 99 -4.27 -6.17 6.81
C ASP A 99 -3.42 -5.30 7.75
N PHE A 100 -2.88 -5.89 8.81
CA PHE A 100 -1.94 -5.22 9.70
C PHE A 100 -0.65 -4.81 8.96
N PHE A 101 -0.05 -5.73 8.21
CA PHE A 101 1.13 -5.45 7.39
C PHE A 101 0.82 -4.48 6.25
N MET A 102 -0.37 -4.56 5.64
CA MET A 102 -0.79 -3.63 4.59
C MET A 102 -0.89 -2.19 5.09
N MET A 103 -1.32 -1.98 6.33
CA MET A 103 -1.35 -0.65 6.92
C MET A 103 -0.01 -0.21 7.52
N LEU A 104 0.93 -1.12 7.78
CA LEU A 104 2.28 -0.75 8.24
C LEU A 104 3.06 0.08 7.21
N LYS A 105 2.74 0.00 5.90
CA LYS A 105 3.28 0.91 4.87
C LYS A 105 2.59 2.27 4.80
N ALA A 106 1.45 2.46 5.46
CA ALA A 106 0.70 3.72 5.42
C ALA A 106 1.50 4.95 5.87
N PRO A 107 2.41 4.88 6.87
CA PRO A 107 3.29 6.01 7.23
C PRO A 107 4.12 6.55 6.06
N LEU A 108 4.60 5.69 5.15
CA LEU A 108 5.30 6.15 3.94
C LEU A 108 4.39 7.02 3.07
N PHE A 109 3.15 6.59 2.88
CA PHE A 109 2.18 7.34 2.08
C PHE A 109 1.74 8.64 2.75
N ILE A 110 1.54 8.61 4.06
CA ILE A 110 1.21 9.80 4.87
C ILE A 110 2.35 10.81 4.80
N TYR A 111 3.61 10.36 4.92
CA TYR A 111 4.79 11.21 4.77
C TYR A 111 4.88 11.85 3.37
N ASN A 112 4.66 11.09 2.30
CA ASN A 112 4.60 11.65 0.94
C ASN A 112 3.46 12.67 0.77
N SER A 113 2.31 12.39 1.40
CA SER A 113 1.15 13.29 1.36
C SER A 113 1.43 14.63 2.04
N PHE A 114 2.03 14.63 3.24
CA PHE A 114 2.37 15.88 3.94
C PHE A 114 3.45 16.71 3.23
N ASN A 115 4.37 16.05 2.52
CA ASN A 115 5.39 16.71 1.70
C ASN A 115 4.94 17.03 0.27
N ARG A 116 3.64 16.86 -0.04
CA ARG A 116 3.02 17.18 -1.34
C ARG A 116 3.74 16.53 -2.53
N GLY A 117 4.24 15.31 -2.39
CA GLY A 117 4.95 14.67 -3.48
C GLY A 117 5.81 13.48 -3.08
N PHE A 118 6.76 13.18 -3.96
CA PHE A 118 7.65 12.03 -3.89
C PHE A 118 8.81 12.27 -2.90
N ALA A 119 8.48 12.29 -1.61
CA ALA A 119 9.44 12.56 -0.53
C ALA A 119 10.19 11.31 -0.03
N ALA A 120 9.59 10.12 -0.17
CA ALA A 120 10.20 8.86 0.29
C ALA A 120 11.26 8.28 -0.69
N GLY A 121 11.43 8.92 -1.86
CA GLY A 121 12.39 8.49 -2.88
C GLY A 121 12.02 7.18 -3.59
N HIS A 122 12.88 6.74 -4.51
CA HIS A 122 12.69 5.53 -5.31
C HIS A 122 12.56 4.26 -4.46
N ILE A 123 13.42 4.11 -3.46
CA ILE A 123 13.40 2.94 -2.57
C ILE A 123 12.09 2.87 -1.78
N GLY A 124 11.60 4.00 -1.26
CA GLY A 124 10.33 4.07 -0.54
C GLY A 124 9.15 3.66 -1.43
N CYS A 125 9.15 4.09 -2.70
CA CYS A 125 8.16 3.69 -3.70
C CYS A 125 8.19 2.18 -3.98
N GLN A 126 9.38 1.60 -4.19
CA GLN A 126 9.53 0.16 -4.42
C GLN A 126 9.05 -0.67 -3.23
N ILE A 127 9.42 -0.29 -2.01
CA ILE A 127 8.96 -0.97 -0.78
C ILE A 127 7.44 -0.86 -0.66
N PHE A 128 6.87 0.33 -0.88
CA PHE A 128 5.44 0.55 -0.82
C PHE A 128 4.67 -0.35 -1.80
N ALA A 129 5.15 -0.45 -3.04
CA ALA A 129 4.57 -1.28 -4.08
C ALA A 129 4.72 -2.79 -3.78
N PHE A 130 5.89 -3.21 -3.31
CA PHE A 130 6.17 -4.61 -2.97
C PHE A 130 5.31 -5.10 -1.81
N VAL A 131 5.34 -4.38 -0.68
CA VAL A 131 4.55 -4.72 0.51
C VAL A 131 3.05 -4.66 0.19
N GLY A 132 2.62 -3.63 -0.53
CA GLY A 132 1.21 -3.47 -0.94
C GLY A 132 0.73 -4.63 -1.81
N SER A 133 1.53 -5.03 -2.81
CA SER A 133 1.19 -6.14 -3.70
C SER A 133 1.15 -7.47 -2.95
N LEU A 134 2.19 -7.77 -2.15
CA LEU A 134 2.29 -9.03 -1.40
C LEU A 134 1.12 -9.20 -0.42
N THR A 135 0.86 -8.18 0.40
CA THR A 135 -0.21 -8.22 1.40
C THR A 135 -1.60 -8.21 0.76
N GLY A 136 -1.79 -7.48 -0.34
CA GLY A 136 -3.05 -7.44 -1.08
C GLY A 136 -3.40 -8.78 -1.74
N ILE A 137 -2.42 -9.43 -2.38
CA ILE A 137 -2.62 -10.76 -2.97
C ILE A 137 -2.91 -11.78 -1.87
N ALA A 138 -2.13 -11.79 -0.78
CA ALA A 138 -2.33 -12.71 0.33
C ALA A 138 -3.72 -12.54 0.99
N ALA A 139 -4.17 -11.29 1.19
CA ALA A 139 -5.52 -11.01 1.70
C ALA A 139 -6.61 -11.50 0.74
N GLY A 140 -6.43 -11.27 -0.58
CA GLY A 140 -7.34 -11.76 -1.62
C GLY A 140 -7.46 -13.28 -1.65
N MET A 141 -6.33 -13.99 -1.63
CA MET A 141 -6.29 -15.46 -1.56
C MET A 141 -6.96 -15.98 -0.28
N THR A 142 -6.74 -15.32 0.84
CA THR A 142 -7.37 -15.68 2.13
C THR A 142 -8.89 -15.52 2.06
N ASN A 143 -9.39 -14.43 1.47
CA ASN A 143 -10.84 -14.23 1.27
C ASN A 143 -11.45 -15.32 0.38
N ALA A 144 -10.76 -15.75 -0.67
CA ALA A 144 -11.20 -16.86 -1.50
C ALA A 144 -11.25 -18.18 -0.72
N CYS A 145 -10.24 -18.46 0.13
CA CYS A 145 -10.23 -19.63 1.00
C CYS A 145 -11.38 -19.62 2.01
N ILE A 146 -11.69 -18.46 2.61
CA ILE A 146 -12.84 -18.29 3.52
C ILE A 146 -14.14 -18.60 2.77
N ALA A 147 -14.33 -18.03 1.58
CA ALA A 147 -15.51 -18.30 0.76
C ALA A 147 -15.65 -19.79 0.42
N TYR A 148 -14.55 -20.45 0.07
CA TYR A 148 -14.52 -21.89 -0.20
C TYR A 148 -14.87 -22.73 1.03
N ASP A 149 -14.28 -22.42 2.20
CA ASP A 149 -14.58 -23.11 3.46
C ASP A 149 -16.08 -23.00 3.84
N ARG A 150 -16.66 -21.81 3.66
CA ARG A 150 -18.09 -21.57 3.89
C ARG A 150 -18.96 -22.33 2.88
N TYR A 151 -18.58 -22.31 1.60
CA TYR A 151 -19.27 -23.05 0.55
C TYR A 151 -19.26 -24.55 0.83
N SER A 152 -18.10 -25.15 1.07
CA SER A 152 -17.95 -26.58 1.35
C SER A 152 -18.75 -27.01 2.58
N THR A 153 -18.75 -26.20 3.65
CA THR A 153 -19.52 -26.49 4.86
C THR A 153 -21.04 -26.52 4.63
N ILE A 154 -21.56 -25.68 3.74
CA ILE A 154 -23.02 -25.52 3.51
C ILE A 154 -23.50 -26.45 2.39
N ALA A 155 -22.81 -26.45 1.25
CA ALA A 155 -23.23 -27.17 0.04
C ALA A 155 -22.84 -28.66 0.06
N CYS A 156 -21.77 -29.03 0.77
CA CYS A 156 -21.25 -30.40 0.81
C CYS A 156 -21.11 -30.91 2.26
N PRO A 157 -22.22 -31.10 3.00
CA PRO A 157 -22.18 -31.47 4.42
C PRO A 157 -21.49 -32.83 4.70
N PHE A 158 -21.38 -33.70 3.69
CA PHE A 158 -20.75 -35.02 3.80
C PHE A 158 -19.24 -35.02 3.48
N ASP A 159 -18.69 -33.97 2.88
CA ASP A 159 -17.26 -33.89 2.48
C ASP A 159 -16.31 -33.58 3.65
N GLY A 160 -16.84 -33.35 4.85
CA GLY A 160 -16.07 -33.05 6.05
C GLY A 160 -15.46 -31.64 6.05
N LYS A 161 -15.05 -31.17 7.23
CA LYS A 161 -14.50 -29.82 7.40
C LYS A 161 -13.07 -29.71 6.87
N VAL A 162 -12.69 -28.54 6.36
CA VAL A 162 -11.31 -28.25 5.96
C VAL A 162 -10.37 -28.47 7.16
N THR A 163 -9.40 -29.36 7.01
CA THR A 163 -8.41 -29.64 8.06
C THR A 163 -7.32 -28.57 8.09
N ARG A 164 -6.70 -28.41 9.27
CA ARG A 164 -5.66 -27.40 9.52
C ARG A 164 -4.49 -27.47 8.53
N THR A 165 -4.06 -28.68 8.14
CA THR A 165 -2.99 -28.86 7.16
C THR A 165 -3.40 -28.40 5.76
N LYS A 166 -4.63 -28.70 5.32
CA LYS A 166 -5.16 -28.22 4.03
C LYS A 166 -5.28 -26.70 3.99
N ALA A 167 -5.75 -26.09 5.08
CA ALA A 167 -5.85 -24.64 5.20
C ALA A 167 -4.49 -23.94 5.07
N ILE A 168 -3.45 -24.47 5.72
CA ILE A 168 -2.09 -23.92 5.62
C ILE A 168 -1.53 -24.08 4.20
N VAL A 169 -1.75 -25.23 3.57
CA VAL A 169 -1.34 -25.46 2.16
C VAL A 169 -2.04 -24.48 1.22
N MET A 170 -3.35 -24.23 1.37
CA MET A 170 -4.08 -23.27 0.55
C MET A 170 -3.65 -21.80 0.75
N LEU A 171 -3.03 -21.47 1.87
CA LEU A 171 -2.47 -20.14 2.13
C LEU A 171 -1.04 -19.95 1.61
N LEU A 172 -0.29 -21.06 1.45
CA LEU A 172 1.10 -21.05 1.01
C LEU A 172 1.27 -21.31 -0.49
N CYS A 173 0.31 -22.00 -1.11
CA CYS A 173 0.22 -22.26 -2.55
C CYS A 173 -0.58 -21.17 -3.25
#